data_AF-A0A925TES2-F1
#
_entry.id   AF-A0A925TES2-F1
#
_cell.length_a   1.000
_cell.length_b   1.000
_cell.length_c   1.000
_cell.angle_alpha   90.00
_cell.angle_beta   90.00
_cell.angle_gamma   90.00
#
_symmetry.space_group_name_H-M   'P 1'
#
loop_
_entity.id
_entity.type
_entity.pdbx_description
1 polymer ?
#
loop_
_entity_poly.entity_id
_entity_poly.type
_entity_poly.pdbx_seq_one_letter_code
_entity_poly.pdbx_strand_id
1 'polypeptide(L)'
;MRLAIPLVTAFLLAAPPSFAAPSHGIAMQGEPALPSDFQSLPYVNPDAPQGGRLRQAITGSFDSVNPFIVKGAEVYGIRTYVFESLMGRNWDEPFSLYGLLAETIDV
;
A
#
# COMPACT_ATOMS: atom_id res chain seq x y z
N MET A 1 -50.97 -7.78 21.61
CA MET A 1 -50.25 -7.18 20.46
C MET A 1 -49.44 -5.91 20.78
N ARG A 2 -49.35 -5.41 22.03
CA ARG A 2 -48.64 -4.14 22.32
C ARG A 2 -47.22 -4.26 22.91
N LEU A 3 -46.78 -5.47 23.25
CA LEU A 3 -45.44 -5.77 23.80
C LEU A 3 -44.38 -6.09 22.72
N ALA A 4 -44.79 -6.33 21.46
CA ALA A 4 -43.86 -6.66 20.38
C ALA A 4 -43.06 -5.45 19.89
N ILE A 5 -43.62 -4.24 20.01
CA ILE A 5 -43.03 -3.00 19.52
C ILE A 5 -41.78 -2.58 20.35
N PRO A 6 -41.80 -2.53 21.70
CA PRO A 6 -40.61 -2.12 22.47
C PRO A 6 -39.45 -3.14 22.37
N LEU A 7 -39.74 -4.42 22.12
CA LEU A 7 -38.73 -5.46 22.00
C LEU A 7 -37.93 -5.35 20.69
N VAL A 8 -38.60 -4.95 19.60
CA VAL A 8 -37.94 -4.72 18.29
C VAL A 8 -37.06 -3.48 18.33
N THR A 9 -37.47 -2.42 19.05
CA THR A 9 -36.67 -1.19 19.19
C THR A 9 -35.41 -1.39 20.02
N ALA A 10 -35.46 -2.24 21.06
CA ALA A 10 -34.28 -2.55 21.87
C ALA A 10 -33.22 -3.36 21.11
N PHE A 11 -33.64 -4.19 20.14
CA PHE A 11 -32.73 -4.99 19.31
C PHE A 11 -31.97 -4.13 18.27
N LEU A 12 -32.57 -3.03 17.81
CA LEU A 12 -31.95 -2.09 16.87
C LEU A 12 -30.84 -1.23 17.49
N LEU A 13 -30.81 -1.05 18.82
CA LEU A 13 -29.75 -0.30 19.51
C LEU A 13 -28.52 -1.15 19.91
N ALA A 14 -28.56 -2.47 19.70
CA ALA A 14 -27.52 -3.39 20.16
C ALA A 14 -26.62 -3.91 19.02
N ALA A 15 -26.39 -3.12 17.97
CA ALA A 15 -25.44 -3.50 16.93
C ALA A 15 -24.00 -3.45 17.50
N PRO A 16 -23.25 -4.57 17.51
CA PRO A 16 -21.85 -4.54 17.90
C PRO A 16 -21.06 -3.66 16.92
N PRO A 17 -20.00 -2.99 17.38
CA PRO A 17 -19.09 -2.31 16.48
C PRO A 17 -18.53 -3.32 15.46
N SER A 18 -18.70 -3.02 14.18
CA SER A 18 -18.09 -3.79 13.10
C SER A 18 -16.69 -3.23 12.86
N PHE A 19 -15.67 -4.05 13.09
CA PHE A 19 -14.30 -3.75 12.67
C PHE A 19 -14.06 -4.30 11.26
N ALA A 20 -13.31 -3.57 10.45
CA ALA A 20 -12.84 -4.09 9.19
C ALA A 20 -11.92 -5.30 9.42
N ALA A 21 -12.01 -6.30 8.55
CA ALA A 21 -11.08 -7.42 8.59
C ALA A 21 -9.74 -7.00 7.95
N PRO A 22 -8.61 -7.55 8.40
CA PRO A 22 -7.31 -7.30 7.79
C PRO A 22 -7.30 -7.65 6.30
N SER A 23 -6.83 -6.72 5.48
CA SER A 23 -6.59 -6.90 4.04
C SER A 23 -5.11 -6.81 3.71
N HIS A 24 -4.63 -7.64 2.78
CA HIS A 24 -3.25 -7.64 2.28
C HIS A 24 -2.99 -6.56 1.21
N GLY A 25 -4.05 -5.96 0.67
CA GLY A 25 -3.97 -4.96 -0.38
C GLY A 25 -5.20 -4.05 -0.45
N ILE A 26 -5.06 -2.96 -1.19
CA ILE A 26 -6.13 -2.02 -1.47
C ILE A 26 -6.04 -1.54 -2.91
N ALA A 27 -7.17 -1.56 -3.61
CA ALA A 27 -7.33 -0.93 -4.91
C ALA A 27 -8.14 0.36 -4.75
N MET A 28 -7.78 1.40 -5.50
CA MET A 28 -8.57 2.63 -5.54
C MET A 28 -10.00 2.37 -6.04
N GLN A 29 -10.17 1.38 -6.93
CA GLN A 29 -11.45 0.96 -7.47
C GLN A 29 -11.49 -0.56 -7.57
N GLY A 30 -12.52 -1.18 -6.99
CA GLY A 30 -12.68 -2.63 -6.99
C GLY A 30 -11.77 -3.34 -5.98
N GLU A 31 -11.44 -4.59 -6.27
CA GLU A 31 -10.58 -5.44 -5.44
C GLU A 31 -9.17 -5.52 -6.02
N PRO A 32 -8.12 -5.64 -5.17
CA PRO A 32 -6.75 -5.92 -5.64
C PRO A 32 -6.70 -7.21 -6.46
N ALA A 33 -5.96 -7.20 -7.58
CA ALA A 33 -5.91 -8.35 -8.49
C ALA A 33 -5.06 -9.53 -7.97
N LEU A 34 -4.06 -9.28 -7.12
CA LEU A 34 -3.15 -10.31 -6.62
C LEU A 34 -3.73 -11.01 -5.38
N PRO A 35 -3.66 -12.34 -5.30
CA PRO A 35 -4.11 -13.09 -4.12
C PRO A 35 -3.21 -12.79 -2.91
N SER A 36 -3.66 -13.10 -1.69
CA SER A 36 -2.90 -12.80 -0.47
C SER A 36 -1.59 -13.57 -0.31
N ASP A 37 -1.42 -14.66 -1.05
CA ASP A 37 -0.23 -15.53 -1.04
C ASP A 37 0.69 -15.33 -2.24
N PHE A 38 0.52 -14.22 -2.99
CA PHE A 38 1.41 -13.90 -4.11
C PHE A 38 2.86 -13.75 -3.65
N GLN A 39 3.79 -14.33 -4.43
CA GLN A 39 5.21 -14.35 -4.06
C GLN A 39 6.03 -13.21 -4.68
N SER A 40 5.58 -12.70 -5.82
CA SER A 40 6.25 -11.63 -6.55
C SER A 40 5.24 -10.87 -7.41
N LEU A 41 5.56 -9.61 -7.72
CA LEU A 41 4.80 -8.84 -8.69
C LEU A 41 4.95 -9.48 -10.09
N PRO A 42 3.92 -9.40 -10.96
CA PRO A 42 3.88 -10.16 -12.22
C PRO A 42 4.96 -9.75 -13.24
N TYR A 43 5.57 -8.57 -13.05
CA TYR A 43 6.65 -8.05 -13.89
C TYR A 43 8.06 -8.27 -13.32
N VAL A 44 8.19 -9.03 -12.24
CA VAL A 44 9.49 -9.35 -11.62
C VAL A 44 10.01 -10.67 -12.17
N ASN A 45 11.32 -10.72 -12.47
CA ASN A 45 12.02 -11.99 -12.63
C ASN A 45 12.47 -12.48 -11.25
N PRO A 46 11.86 -13.54 -10.67
CA PRO A 46 12.23 -14.04 -9.35
C PRO A 46 13.65 -14.64 -9.32
N ASP A 47 14.15 -15.08 -10.48
CA ASP A 47 15.48 -15.67 -10.64
C ASP A 47 16.53 -14.62 -11.05
N ALA A 48 16.27 -13.33 -10.81
CA ALA A 48 17.20 -12.26 -11.17
C ALA A 48 18.56 -12.48 -10.47
N PRO A 49 19.68 -12.49 -11.24
CA PRO A 49 21.00 -12.69 -10.65
C PRO A 49 21.31 -11.56 -9.67
N GLN A 50 21.78 -11.94 -8.49
CA GLN A 50 22.10 -11.00 -7.41
C GLN A 50 23.55 -10.53 -7.50
N GLY A 51 23.78 -9.26 -7.16
CA GLY A 51 25.10 -8.63 -7.13
C GLY A 51 25.46 -7.82 -8.37
N GLY A 52 26.73 -7.43 -8.46
CA GLY A 52 27.23 -6.50 -9.48
C GLY A 52 27.12 -5.03 -9.06
N ARG A 53 27.36 -4.11 -10.01
CA ARG A 53 27.26 -2.66 -9.74
C ARG A 53 26.64 -1.90 -10.91
N LEU A 54 25.48 -1.32 -10.65
CA LEU A 54 24.82 -0.39 -11.56
C LEU A 54 25.53 0.98 -11.50
N ARG A 55 26.00 1.49 -12.64
CA ARG A 55 26.48 2.88 -12.80
C ARG A 55 25.50 3.61 -13.72
N GLN A 56 24.79 4.60 -13.20
CA GLN A 56 23.91 5.46 -13.99
C GLN A 56 24.47 6.88 -14.05
N ALA A 57 24.36 7.51 -15.21
CA ALA A 57 24.61 8.94 -15.38
C ALA A 57 23.27 9.66 -15.48
N ILE A 58 23.06 10.67 -14.64
CA ILE A 58 21.86 11.49 -14.63
C ILE A 58 22.27 12.91 -14.99
N THR A 59 21.59 13.52 -15.96
CA THR A 59 21.84 14.89 -16.37
C THR A 59 21.33 15.87 -15.31
N GLY A 60 22.19 16.77 -14.84
CA GLY A 60 21.87 17.77 -13.83
C GLY A 60 22.83 17.74 -12.64
N SER A 61 22.46 18.41 -11.55
CA SER A 61 23.14 18.36 -10.25
C SER A 61 22.08 18.29 -9.13
N PHE A 62 22.50 17.92 -7.93
CA PHE A 62 21.70 18.00 -6.72
C PHE A 62 22.37 18.93 -5.71
N ASP A 63 21.60 19.45 -4.76
CA ASP A 63 22.10 20.20 -3.61
C ASP A 63 21.46 19.76 -2.28
N SER A 64 20.54 18.79 -2.31
CA SER A 64 19.84 18.24 -1.15
C SER A 64 19.78 16.71 -1.18
N VAL A 65 19.85 16.11 0.01
CA VAL A 65 19.57 14.67 0.26
C VAL A 65 18.24 14.46 0.98
N ASN A 66 17.43 15.50 1.11
CA ASN A 66 16.09 15.43 1.68
C ASN A 66 15.05 15.61 0.56
N PRO A 67 14.28 14.56 0.18
CA PRO A 67 13.29 14.62 -0.90
C PRO A 67 11.90 15.09 -0.43
N PHE A 68 11.79 15.67 0.76
CA PHE A 68 10.52 16.08 1.38
C PHE A 68 10.40 17.60 1.58
N ILE A 69 11.37 18.37 1.11
CA ILE A 69 11.40 19.84 1.21
C ILE A 69 10.97 20.48 -0.11
N VAL A 70 10.45 21.71 -0.04
CA VAL A 70 9.96 22.45 -1.21
C VAL A 70 11.09 23.09 -2.02
N LYS A 71 12.21 23.43 -1.38
CA LYS A 71 13.33 24.15 -2.01
C LYS A 71 14.60 23.28 -1.99
N GLY A 72 15.27 23.23 -3.13
CA GLY A 72 16.46 22.41 -3.38
C GLY A 72 16.18 21.38 -4.47
N ALA A 73 17.23 20.77 -5.00
CA ALA A 73 17.16 19.66 -5.94
C ALA A 73 17.67 18.39 -5.24
N GLU A 74 16.79 17.40 -5.09
CA GLU A 74 17.11 16.14 -4.45
C GLU A 74 17.99 15.23 -5.32
N VAL A 75 18.74 14.34 -4.67
CA VAL A 75 19.44 13.25 -5.36
C VAL A 75 18.44 12.34 -6.07
N TYR A 76 18.67 12.08 -7.36
CA TYR A 76 17.86 11.15 -8.14
C TYR A 76 17.75 9.77 -7.47
N GLY A 77 16.52 9.26 -7.36
CA GLY A 77 16.24 7.93 -6.83
C GLY A 77 16.27 7.81 -5.31
N ILE A 78 16.61 8.86 -4.55
CA ILE A 78 16.70 8.77 -3.09
C ILE A 78 15.38 8.35 -2.43
N ARG A 79 14.24 8.82 -2.97
CA ARG A 79 12.89 8.41 -2.52
C ARG A 79 12.59 6.94 -2.78
N THR A 80 13.17 6.36 -3.82
CA THR A 80 12.89 4.98 -4.26
C THR A 80 13.79 3.96 -3.56
N TYR A 81 15.05 4.32 -3.30
CA TYR A 81 16.07 3.38 -2.82
C TYR A 81 16.38 3.50 -1.32
N VAL A 82 15.94 4.57 -0.64
CA VAL A 82 16.28 4.84 0.76
C VAL A 82 15.06 4.93 1.68
N PHE A 83 13.92 5.39 1.16
CA PHE A 83 12.71 5.60 1.94
C PHE A 83 11.62 4.62 1.53
N GLU A 84 10.84 4.14 2.51
CA GLU A 84 9.75 3.20 2.28
C GLU A 84 8.42 3.78 2.77
N SER A 85 7.35 3.49 2.02
CA SER A 85 5.97 3.76 2.43
C SER A 85 5.39 2.58 3.21
N LEU A 86 4.20 2.74 3.81
CA LEU A 86 3.52 1.63 4.48
C LEU A 86 3.19 0.48 3.51
N MET A 87 2.76 0.81 2.30
CA MET A 87 2.40 -0.15 1.26
C MET A 87 3.12 0.19 -0.05
N GLY A 88 3.38 -0.83 -0.87
CA GLY A 88 4.03 -0.72 -2.18
C GLY A 88 3.01 -0.78 -3.32
N ARG A 89 3.22 0.01 -4.38
CA ARG A 89 2.33 0.05 -5.55
C ARG A 89 2.63 -1.09 -6.53
N ASN A 90 1.58 -1.77 -6.99
CA ASN A 90 1.65 -2.61 -8.19
C ASN A 90 1.45 -1.75 -9.44
N TRP A 91 2.44 -1.76 -10.34
CA TRP A 91 2.39 -1.00 -11.60
C TRP A 91 1.66 -1.71 -12.74
N ASP A 92 1.27 -2.97 -12.54
CA ASP A 92 0.44 -3.74 -13.49
C ASP A 92 -1.06 -3.48 -13.29
N GLU A 93 -1.43 -2.71 -12.27
CA GLU A 93 -2.80 -2.31 -11.96
C GLU A 93 -2.98 -0.79 -12.04
N PRO A 94 -4.20 -0.27 -12.31
CA PRO A 94 -4.43 1.17 -12.40
C PRO A 94 -3.96 1.93 -11.17
N PHE A 95 -4.42 1.51 -10.00
CA PHE A 95 -3.95 2.01 -8.71
C PHE A 95 -4.29 1.02 -7.59
N SER A 96 -3.38 0.08 -7.36
CA SER A 96 -3.46 -0.89 -6.25
C SER A 96 -2.16 -0.89 -5.45
N LEU A 97 -2.28 -1.07 -4.13
CA LEU A 97 -1.19 -1.14 -3.17
C LEU A 97 -1.24 -2.48 -2.41
N TYR A 98 -0.08 -3.04 -2.12
CA TYR A 98 0.11 -4.28 -1.35
C TYR A 98 1.09 -4.04 -0.20
N GLY A 99 1.11 -4.95 0.78
CA GLY A 99 1.97 -4.83 1.96
C GLY A 99 3.44 -4.51 1.64
N LEU A 100 4.04 -3.62 2.44
CA LEU A 100 5.47 -3.29 2.42
C LEU A 100 6.01 -3.21 3.86
N LEU A 101 5.97 -2.03 4.49
CA LEU A 101 6.24 -1.91 5.93
C LEU A 101 5.03 -2.35 6.77
N ALA A 102 3.82 -2.10 6.27
CA ALA A 102 2.59 -2.63 6.84
C ALA A 102 2.26 -3.97 6.18
N GLU A 103 2.09 -5.01 7.00
CA GLU A 103 1.69 -6.34 6.53
C GLU A 103 0.21 -6.37 6.10
N THR A 104 -0.65 -5.67 6.85
CA THR A 104 -2.09 -5.58 6.60
C THR A 104 -2.62 -4.18 6.83
N ILE A 105 -3.85 -3.94 6.35
CA ILE A 105 -4.64 -2.74 6.64
C ILE A 105 -6.08 -3.11 7.03
N ASP A 106 -6.68 -2.27 7.86
CA ASP A 106 -8.10 -2.35 8.22
C ASP A 106 -8.77 -1.06 7.70
N VAL A 107 -9.69 -1.17 6.73
CA VAL A 107 -10.31 -0.02 6.02
C VAL A 107 -11.82 -0.13 5.97
#